data_AF-A0A7W0XHZ7-F1
#
_entry.id   AF-A0A7W0XHZ7-F1
#
_cell.length_a   1.000
_cell.length_b   1.000
_cell.length_c   1.000
_cell.angle_alpha   90.00
_cell.angle_beta   90.00
_cell.angle_gamma   90.00
#
_symmetry.space_group_name_H-M   'P 1'
#
loop_
_entity.id
_entity.type
_entity.pdbx_description
1 polymer ?
#
loop_
_entity_poly.entity_id
_entity_poly.type
_entity_poly.pdbx_seq_one_letter_code
_entity_poly.pdbx_strand_id
1 'polypeptide(L)'
;GSWQIGQFTKTIGDAFDWWAVPQPCGPAACTGLPGGAALVAVKYTQHPEAVARVMEWFASEPVIKEFAERTLFIPGHKAVAEKGLDFQTDNADAKRALDVFVAETAKCSPLAKRMPSYQWADAIYTTTITRIGQVVAGEITLDEAYARIPDDLKQKIDEAVK
;
A
#
# COMPACT_ATOMS: atom_id res chain seq x y z
N GLY A 1 -5.02 2.66 -6.21
CA GLY A 1 -3.56 2.82 -6.14
C GLY A 1 -2.92 2.18 -7.34
N SER A 2 -1.60 1.97 -7.32
CA SER A 2 -0.81 1.50 -8.48
C SER A 2 -1.29 0.17 -9.08
N TRP A 3 -1.89 -0.71 -8.27
CA TRP A 3 -2.47 -1.98 -8.73
C TRP A 3 -3.58 -1.84 -9.80
N GLN A 4 -4.17 -0.66 -9.97
CA GLN A 4 -5.17 -0.39 -11.01
C GLN A 4 -4.57 0.03 -12.35
N ILE A 5 -3.28 0.37 -12.42
CA ILE A 5 -2.66 0.89 -13.65
C ILE A 5 -2.85 -0.09 -14.80
N GLY A 6 -2.55 -1.38 -14.61
CA GLY A 6 -2.73 -2.39 -15.65
C GLY A 6 -4.19 -2.63 -16.05
N GLN A 7 -5.15 -2.36 -15.15
CA GLN A 7 -6.57 -2.41 -15.51
C GLN A 7 -6.96 -1.19 -16.33
N PHE A 8 -6.58 0.02 -15.90
CA PHE A 8 -6.89 1.26 -16.59
C PHE A 8 -6.31 1.30 -18.00
N THR A 9 -5.07 0.86 -18.19
CA THR A 9 -4.44 0.78 -19.53
C THR A 9 -5.19 -0.16 -20.46
N LYS A 10 -5.82 -1.22 -19.93
CA LYS A 10 -6.58 -2.20 -20.71
C LYS A 10 -8.02 -1.74 -20.98
N THR A 11 -8.69 -1.13 -20.00
CA THR A 11 -10.13 -0.88 -20.06
C THR A 11 -10.50 0.52 -20.50
N ILE A 12 -9.67 1.53 -20.22
CA ILE A 12 -9.86 2.90 -20.72
C ILE A 12 -9.41 2.97 -22.18
N GLY A 13 -8.23 2.41 -22.48
CA GLY A 13 -7.64 2.49 -23.81
C GLY A 13 -7.50 3.94 -24.25
N ASP A 14 -8.10 4.28 -25.39
CA ASP A 14 -8.14 5.61 -26.00
C ASP A 14 -9.47 6.36 -25.76
N ALA A 15 -10.37 5.83 -24.92
CA ALA A 15 -11.67 6.42 -24.69
C ALA A 15 -11.61 7.82 -24.05
N PHE A 16 -10.63 8.06 -23.18
CA PHE A 16 -10.31 9.37 -22.62
C PHE A 16 -8.90 9.39 -21.99
N ASP A 17 -8.33 10.58 -21.88
CA ASP A 17 -7.03 10.79 -21.23
C ASP A 17 -7.11 10.57 -19.72
N TRP A 18 -6.13 9.88 -19.15
CA TRP A 18 -6.03 9.66 -17.71
C TRP A 18 -4.61 9.86 -17.21
N TRP A 19 -4.49 10.28 -15.95
CA TRP A 19 -3.21 10.56 -15.30
C TRP A 19 -3.24 10.15 -13.83
N ALA A 20 -2.15 9.57 -13.36
CA ALA A 20 -1.87 9.56 -11.93
C ALA A 20 -1.32 10.93 -11.53
N VAL A 21 -1.78 11.46 -10.39
CA VAL A 21 -1.32 12.72 -9.83
C VAL A 21 -0.80 12.51 -8.40
N PRO A 22 0.09 13.39 -7.89
CA PRO A 22 0.55 13.33 -6.50
C PRO A 22 -0.60 13.35 -5.48
N GLN A 23 -0.34 12.84 -4.28
CA GLN A 23 -1.32 12.86 -3.20
C GLN A 23 -1.65 14.31 -2.81
N PRO A 24 -2.93 14.66 -2.62
CA PRO A 24 -3.30 15.98 -2.16
C PRO A 24 -2.78 16.24 -0.73
N CYS A 25 -2.52 17.50 -0.43
CA CYS A 25 -2.06 17.92 0.90
C CYS A 25 -3.25 18.17 1.82
N GLY A 26 -3.26 17.51 2.98
CA GLY A 26 -4.10 17.87 4.11
C GLY A 26 -3.36 18.78 5.10
N PRO A 27 -4.04 19.23 6.17
CA PRO A 27 -3.44 20.09 7.19
C PRO A 27 -2.25 19.44 7.93
N ALA A 28 -2.16 18.11 7.93
CA ALA A 28 -1.10 17.36 8.61
C ALA A 28 0.03 16.89 7.68
N ALA A 29 -0.27 16.51 6.43
CA ALA A 29 0.70 15.99 5.47
C ALA A 29 0.11 15.85 4.05
N CYS A 30 0.98 15.80 3.04
CA CYS A 30 0.67 15.31 1.69
C CYS A 30 1.07 13.84 1.63
N THR A 31 0.19 12.94 2.07
CA THR A 31 0.54 11.52 2.26
C THR A 31 -0.58 10.59 1.84
N GLY A 32 -0.20 9.52 1.16
CA GLY A 32 -1.03 8.32 1.03
C GLY A 32 -0.74 7.33 2.17
N LEU A 33 -1.61 6.34 2.31
CA LEU A 33 -1.36 5.16 3.13
C LEU A 33 -0.59 4.13 2.30
N PRO A 34 0.67 3.78 2.66
CA PRO A 34 1.40 2.77 1.92
C PRO A 34 0.73 1.41 2.14
N GLY A 35 0.38 0.74 1.05
CA GLY A 35 0.05 -0.68 1.05
C GLY A 35 1.23 -1.50 0.55
N GLY A 36 1.03 -2.81 0.42
CA GLY A 36 2.03 -3.68 -0.18
C GLY A 36 1.68 -5.15 -0.03
N ALA A 37 2.49 -5.98 -0.66
CA ALA A 37 2.51 -7.42 -0.45
C ALA A 37 3.91 -7.81 0.04
N ALA A 38 3.97 -8.82 0.90
CA ALA A 38 5.21 -9.41 1.36
C ALA A 38 5.20 -10.90 1.08
N LEU A 39 6.33 -11.42 0.62
CA LEU A 39 6.61 -12.85 0.70
C LEU A 39 7.04 -13.15 2.14
N VAL A 40 6.46 -14.17 2.76
CA VAL A 40 6.77 -14.55 4.14
C VAL A 40 7.21 -16.00 4.21
N ALA A 41 8.27 -16.24 4.98
CA ALA A 41 8.71 -17.60 5.29
C ALA A 41 7.79 -18.20 6.37
N VAL A 42 7.38 -19.45 6.14
CA VAL A 42 6.49 -20.15 7.06
C VAL A 42 7.29 -20.81 8.18
N LYS A 43 6.93 -20.52 9.44
CA LYS A 43 7.69 -20.94 10.64
C LYS A 43 7.90 -22.46 10.75
N TYR A 44 6.98 -23.27 10.25
CA TYR A 44 6.98 -24.74 10.39
C TYR A 44 7.58 -25.49 9.20
N THR A 45 8.32 -24.80 8.32
CA THR A 45 9.09 -25.46 7.25
C THR A 45 10.09 -26.47 7.82
N GLN A 46 10.25 -27.61 7.15
CA GLN A 46 11.28 -28.60 7.47
C GLN A 46 12.64 -28.26 6.82
N HIS A 47 12.70 -27.19 6.02
CA HIS A 47 13.89 -26.75 5.29
C HIS A 47 14.19 -25.26 5.51
N PRO A 48 14.44 -24.82 6.76
CA PRO A 48 14.61 -23.40 7.09
C PRO A 48 15.78 -22.75 6.35
N GLU A 49 16.91 -23.44 6.19
CA GLU A 49 18.09 -22.92 5.48
C GLU A 49 17.81 -22.72 3.98
N ALA A 50 17.11 -23.66 3.34
CA ALA A 50 16.77 -23.55 1.93
C ALA A 50 15.76 -22.41 1.70
N VAL A 51 14.76 -22.28 2.58
CA VAL A 51 13.82 -21.16 2.55
C VAL A 51 14.55 -19.83 2.73
N ALA A 52 15.45 -19.73 3.70
CA ALA A 52 16.24 -18.51 3.92
C ALA A 52 17.02 -18.10 2.66
N ARG A 53 17.65 -19.04 1.95
CA ARG A 53 18.35 -18.77 0.68
C ARG A 53 17.41 -18.24 -0.41
N VAL A 54 16.20 -18.80 -0.53
CA VAL A 54 15.19 -18.33 -1.48
C VAL A 54 14.72 -16.91 -1.12
N MET A 55 14.48 -16.65 0.16
CA MET A 55 14.08 -15.32 0.65
C MET A 55 15.18 -14.28 0.39
N GLU A 56 16.45 -14.62 0.63
CA GLU A 56 17.59 -13.76 0.35
C GLU A 56 17.71 -13.45 -1.15
N TRP A 57 17.55 -14.48 -2.01
CA TRP A 57 17.54 -14.29 -3.45
C TRP A 57 16.41 -13.35 -3.89
N PHE A 58 15.17 -13.59 -3.44
CA PHE A 58 14.04 -12.72 -3.75
C PHE A 58 14.18 -11.31 -3.22
N ALA A 59 14.86 -11.13 -2.08
CA ALA A 59 15.10 -9.82 -1.48
C ALA A 59 16.28 -9.06 -2.11
N SER A 60 17.11 -9.74 -2.88
CA SER A 60 18.28 -9.13 -3.52
C SER A 60 17.88 -8.03 -4.50
N GLU A 61 18.67 -6.95 -4.54
CA GLU A 61 18.42 -5.83 -5.44
C GLU A 61 18.17 -6.20 -6.91
N PRO A 62 18.99 -7.05 -7.57
CA PRO A 62 18.75 -7.39 -8.97
C PRO A 62 17.41 -8.10 -9.18
N VAL A 63 17.02 -8.99 -8.26
CA VAL A 63 15.78 -9.78 -8.39
C VAL A 63 14.55 -8.93 -8.10
N ILE A 64 14.58 -8.09 -7.05
CA ILE A 64 13.47 -7.16 -6.78
C ILE A 64 13.32 -6.15 -7.92
N LYS A 65 14.43 -5.62 -8.46
CA LYS A 65 14.41 -4.68 -9.58
C LYS A 65 13.77 -5.33 -10.80
N GLU A 66 14.26 -6.51 -11.20
CA GLU A 66 13.69 -7.24 -12.33
C GLU A 66 12.19 -7.53 -12.12
N PHE A 67 11.82 -8.02 -10.93
CA PHE A 67 10.42 -8.29 -10.60
C PHE A 67 9.56 -7.02 -10.74
N ALA A 68 9.98 -5.91 -10.12
CA ALA A 68 9.26 -4.65 -10.16
C ALA A 68 9.08 -4.14 -11.59
N GLU A 69 10.15 -4.17 -12.39
CA GLU A 69 10.17 -3.67 -13.76
C GLU A 69 9.28 -4.49 -14.69
N ARG A 70 9.34 -5.83 -14.60
CA ARG A 70 8.56 -6.73 -15.45
C ARG A 70 7.09 -6.82 -15.06
N THR A 71 6.77 -6.63 -13.78
CA THR A 71 5.40 -6.75 -13.26
C THR A 71 4.71 -5.40 -13.04
N LEU A 72 5.40 -4.30 -13.35
CA LEU A 72 4.92 -2.93 -13.14
C LEU A 72 4.55 -2.68 -11.66
N PHE A 73 5.31 -3.28 -10.74
CA PHE A 73 5.07 -3.21 -9.32
C PHE A 73 5.95 -2.14 -8.68
N ILE A 74 5.39 -1.37 -7.72
CA ILE A 74 6.15 -0.36 -6.98
C ILE A 74 6.95 -1.06 -5.87
N PRO A 75 8.30 -1.10 -5.92
CA PRO A 75 9.07 -1.89 -4.97
C PRO A 75 9.08 -1.24 -3.58
N GLY A 76 8.98 -2.07 -2.54
CA GLY A 76 9.23 -1.66 -1.16
C GLY A 76 10.73 -1.55 -0.82
N HIS A 77 11.63 -1.95 -1.73
CA HIS A 77 13.08 -1.94 -1.51
C HIS A 77 13.67 -0.55 -1.77
N LYS A 78 14.03 0.15 -0.70
CA LYS A 78 14.49 1.55 -0.75
C LYS A 78 15.64 1.79 -1.74
N ALA A 79 16.68 0.95 -1.72
CA ALA A 79 17.82 1.15 -2.61
C ALA A 79 17.48 0.93 -4.10
N VAL A 80 16.48 0.10 -4.40
CA VAL A 80 16.02 -0.11 -5.79
C VAL A 80 15.23 1.11 -6.25
N ALA A 81 14.34 1.64 -5.39
CA ALA A 81 13.59 2.85 -5.68
C ALA A 81 14.52 4.07 -5.89
N GLU A 82 15.58 4.22 -5.07
CA GLU A 82 16.55 5.32 -5.18
C GLU A 82 17.46 5.22 -6.41
N LYS A 83 17.85 4.01 -6.83
CA LYS A 83 18.65 3.77 -8.04
C LYS A 83 17.86 3.92 -9.35
N GLY A 84 16.54 3.96 -9.25
CA GLY A 84 15.63 4.07 -10.38
C GLY A 84 15.22 2.72 -10.98
N LEU A 85 14.09 2.74 -11.67
CA LEU A 85 13.43 1.60 -12.32
C LEU A 85 13.23 1.91 -13.80
N ASP A 86 13.40 0.91 -14.64
CA ASP A 86 12.99 0.91 -16.04
C ASP A 86 11.83 -0.06 -16.22
N PHE A 87 10.61 0.43 -15.99
CA PHE A 87 9.41 -0.38 -16.12
C PHE A 87 9.23 -0.86 -17.56
N GLN A 88 9.06 -2.17 -17.73
CA GLN A 88 8.98 -2.84 -19.02
C GLN A 88 7.54 -2.76 -19.55
N THR A 89 7.17 -1.58 -20.06
CA THR A 89 5.88 -1.32 -20.69
C THR A 89 6.01 -0.31 -21.83
N ASP A 90 5.32 -0.60 -22.94
CA ASP A 90 5.23 0.33 -24.08
C ASP A 90 4.11 1.38 -23.90
N ASN A 91 3.31 1.24 -22.84
CA ASN A 91 2.23 2.19 -22.56
C ASN A 91 2.78 3.42 -21.82
N ALA A 92 2.80 4.57 -22.51
CA ALA A 92 3.31 5.82 -21.97
C ALA A 92 2.54 6.31 -20.73
N ASP A 93 1.23 6.05 -20.65
CA ASP A 93 0.42 6.44 -19.49
C ASP A 93 0.74 5.59 -18.27
N ALA A 94 0.94 4.28 -18.47
CA ALA A 94 1.41 3.38 -17.45
C ALA A 94 2.77 3.82 -16.90
N LYS A 95 3.73 4.11 -17.79
CA LYS A 95 5.07 4.55 -17.41
C LYS A 95 5.02 5.82 -16.55
N ARG A 96 4.32 6.87 -17.01
CA ARG A 96 4.14 8.11 -16.24
C ARG A 96 3.44 7.86 -14.90
N ALA A 97 2.40 7.02 -14.88
CA ALA A 97 1.69 6.73 -13.65
C ALA A 97 2.59 6.03 -12.62
N LEU A 98 3.38 5.05 -13.06
CA LEU A 98 4.35 4.35 -12.22
C LEU A 98 5.41 5.31 -11.65
N ASP A 99 5.94 6.23 -12.47
CA ASP A 99 6.89 7.24 -12.02
C ASP A 99 6.32 8.11 -10.89
N VAL A 100 5.06 8.54 -11.02
CA VAL A 100 4.36 9.28 -9.95
C VAL A 100 4.27 8.42 -8.69
N PHE A 101 3.82 7.17 -8.80
CA PHE A 101 3.71 6.30 -7.62
C PHE A 101 5.05 6.04 -6.94
N VAL A 102 6.13 5.81 -7.70
CA VAL A 102 7.48 5.66 -7.15
C VAL A 102 7.88 6.92 -6.38
N ALA A 103 7.70 8.11 -6.96
CA ALA A 103 8.01 9.38 -6.30
C ALA A 103 7.20 9.62 -5.02
N GLU A 104 5.93 9.20 -4.99
CA GLU A 104 5.05 9.37 -3.83
C GLU A 104 5.41 8.43 -2.66
N THR A 105 6.06 7.28 -2.90
CA THR A 105 6.48 6.37 -1.80
C THR A 105 7.38 7.05 -0.78
N ALA A 106 8.26 7.96 -1.24
CA ALA A 106 9.16 8.72 -0.37
C ALA A 106 8.39 9.68 0.54
N LYS A 107 7.24 10.20 0.08
CA LYS A 107 6.43 11.22 0.74
C LYS A 107 5.44 10.66 1.77
N CYS A 108 5.24 9.33 1.81
CA CYS A 108 4.43 8.72 2.85
C CYS A 108 4.93 9.13 4.25
N SER A 109 4.02 9.65 5.07
CA SER A 109 4.32 10.17 6.40
C SER A 109 4.83 9.06 7.33
N PRO A 110 5.61 9.39 8.37
CA PRO A 110 6.07 8.41 9.34
C PRO A 110 4.92 7.65 10.00
N LEU A 111 3.78 8.30 10.27
CA LEU A 111 2.59 7.64 10.83
C LEU A 111 2.01 6.64 9.83
N ALA A 112 1.84 7.03 8.57
CA ALA A 112 1.31 6.15 7.53
C ALA A 112 2.22 4.92 7.31
N LYS A 113 3.54 5.09 7.33
CA LYS A 113 4.51 3.98 7.18
C LYS A 113 4.44 2.95 8.32
N ARG A 114 3.99 3.32 9.52
CA ARG A 114 3.85 2.38 10.64
C ARG A 114 2.59 1.53 10.57
N MET A 115 1.57 2.00 9.86
CA MET A 115 0.25 1.36 9.86
C MET A 115 0.25 -0.08 9.32
N PRO A 116 0.88 -0.42 8.17
CA PRO A 116 0.77 -1.77 7.60
C PRO A 116 1.28 -2.89 8.49
N SER A 117 2.33 -2.64 9.28
CA SER A 117 2.92 -3.62 10.19
C SER A 117 2.46 -3.45 11.65
N TYR A 118 1.52 -2.55 11.91
CA TYR A 118 1.03 -2.34 13.26
C TYR A 118 0.12 -3.50 13.68
N GLN A 119 0.36 -4.07 14.85
CA GLN A 119 -0.37 -5.25 15.33
C GLN A 119 -1.90 -5.03 15.40
N TRP A 120 -2.34 -3.79 15.61
CA TRP A 120 -3.77 -3.42 15.67
C TRP A 120 -4.27 -2.72 14.40
N ALA A 121 -3.54 -2.82 13.29
CA ALA A 121 -3.92 -2.17 12.03
C ALA A 121 -5.32 -2.61 11.55
N ASP A 122 -5.61 -3.91 11.59
CA ASP A 122 -6.91 -4.45 11.19
C ASP A 122 -8.06 -3.89 12.03
N ALA A 123 -7.86 -3.80 13.36
CA ALA A 123 -8.83 -3.21 14.26
C ALA A 123 -9.08 -1.74 13.90
N ILE A 124 -8.02 -0.94 13.70
CA ILE A 124 -8.12 0.47 13.29
C ILE A 124 -8.84 0.60 11.95
N TYR A 125 -8.47 -0.18 10.93
CA TYR A 125 -9.10 -0.10 9.61
C TYR A 125 -10.58 -0.45 9.70
N THR A 126 -10.93 -1.53 10.39
CA THR A 126 -12.32 -1.98 10.47
C THR A 126 -13.20 -0.98 11.21
N THR A 127 -12.75 -0.43 12.34
CA THR A 127 -13.55 0.55 13.09
C THR A 127 -13.70 1.85 12.31
N THR A 128 -12.62 2.29 11.65
CA THR A 128 -12.65 3.47 10.78
C THR A 128 -13.61 3.28 9.61
N ILE A 129 -13.49 2.18 8.85
CA ILE A 129 -14.36 1.89 7.70
C ILE A 129 -15.82 1.82 8.13
N THR A 130 -16.09 1.15 9.26
CA THR A 130 -17.45 1.01 9.78
C THR A 130 -18.06 2.38 10.09
N ARG A 131 -17.42 3.18 10.95
CA ARG A 131 -17.98 4.46 11.41
C ARG A 131 -18.02 5.51 10.31
N ILE A 132 -16.99 5.61 9.48
CA ILE A 132 -17.01 6.54 8.33
C ILE A 132 -18.04 6.09 7.28
N GLY A 133 -18.25 4.78 7.10
CA GLY A 133 -19.33 4.26 6.25
C GLY A 133 -20.71 4.73 6.72
N GLN A 134 -20.97 4.71 8.03
CA GLN A 134 -22.22 5.23 8.61
C GLN A 134 -22.39 6.73 8.40
N VAL A 135 -21.30 7.51 8.47
CA VAL A 135 -21.33 8.95 8.16
C VAL A 135 -21.72 9.17 6.70
N VAL A 136 -21.11 8.43 5.77
CA VAL A 136 -21.41 8.52 4.33
C VAL A 136 -22.87 8.12 4.04
N ALA A 137 -23.41 7.16 4.77
CA ALA A 137 -24.81 6.75 4.68
C ALA A 137 -25.80 7.73 5.36
N GLY A 138 -25.30 8.72 6.10
CA GLY A 138 -26.13 9.68 6.85
C GLY A 138 -26.75 9.12 8.13
N GLU A 139 -26.25 7.99 8.64
CA GLU A 139 -26.77 7.34 9.86
C GLU A 139 -26.29 8.02 11.15
N ILE A 140 -25.07 8.58 11.11
CA ILE A 140 -24.46 9.32 12.22
C ILE A 140 -23.69 10.53 11.67
N THR A 141 -23.45 11.51 12.52
CA THR A 141 -22.58 12.65 12.23
C THR A 141 -21.10 12.25 12.29
N LEU A 142 -20.25 13.09 11.68
CA LEU A 142 -18.79 12.90 11.75
C LEU A 142 -18.26 12.96 13.19
N ASP A 143 -18.81 13.83 14.03
CA ASP A 143 -18.42 13.96 15.44
C ASP A 143 -18.77 12.70 16.25
N GLU A 144 -19.95 12.13 16.02
CA GLU A 144 -20.35 10.85 16.62
C GLU A 144 -19.43 9.71 16.18
N ALA A 145 -19.03 9.68 14.90
CA ALA A 145 -18.07 8.70 14.42
C ALA A 145 -16.71 8.83 15.11
N TYR A 146 -16.17 10.04 15.23
CA TYR A 146 -14.91 10.30 15.94
C TYR A 146 -14.96 9.91 17.41
N ALA A 147 -16.10 10.12 18.08
CA ALA A 147 -16.27 9.69 19.46
C ALA A 147 -16.31 8.16 19.61
N ARG A 148 -16.89 7.44 18.64
CA ARG A 148 -17.08 5.98 18.70
C ARG A 148 -15.86 5.16 18.27
N ILE A 149 -15.06 5.63 17.30
CA ILE A 149 -13.90 4.88 16.79
C ILE A 149 -12.93 4.44 17.90
N PRO A 150 -12.55 5.29 18.88
CA PRO A 150 -11.67 4.88 19.98
C PRO A 150 -12.27 3.79 20.88
N ASP A 151 -13.56 3.88 21.18
CA ASP A 151 -14.26 2.89 22.01
C ASP A 151 -14.32 1.53 21.30
N ASP A 152 -14.67 1.52 20.01
CA ASP A 152 -14.69 0.29 19.22
C ASP A 152 -13.28 -0.31 19.09
N LEU A 153 -12.26 0.54 18.91
CA LEU A 153 -10.88 0.08 18.82
C LEU A 153 -10.44 -0.56 20.14
N LYS A 154 -10.75 0.07 21.27
CA LYS A 154 -10.47 -0.47 22.59
C LYS A 154 -11.14 -1.82 22.77
N GLN A 155 -12.42 -1.94 22.41
CA GLN A 155 -13.15 -3.20 22.50
C GLN A 155 -12.49 -4.30 21.65
N LYS A 156 -12.15 -4.02 20.40
CA LYS A 156 -11.47 -4.98 19.51
C LYS A 156 -10.12 -5.45 20.07
N ILE A 157 -9.35 -4.53 20.64
CA ILE A 157 -8.08 -4.86 21.29
C ILE A 157 -8.32 -5.78 22.49
N ASP A 158 -9.27 -5.42 23.36
CA ASP A 158 -9.60 -6.19 24.57
C ASP A 158 -10.13 -7.61 24.24
N GLU A 159 -10.81 -7.78 23.10
CA GLU A 159 -11.28 -9.09 22.62
C GLU A 159 -10.13 -9.96 22.06
N ALA A 160 -9.16 -9.36 21.37
CA ALA A 160 -8.07 -10.08 20.72
C ALA A 160 -6.93 -10.50 21.67
N VAL A 161 -6.85 -9.90 22.86
CA VAL A 161 -5.85 -10.25 23.90
C VAL A 161 -6.35 -11.26 24.93
N LYS A 162 -7.60 -11.72 24.81
CA LYS A 162 -8.17 -12.81 25.62
C LYS A 162 -7.70 -14.18 25.13
#